data_AF-A0A2V6QXF1-F1
#
_entry.id   AF-A0A2V6QXF1-F1
#
_cell.length_a   1.000
_cell.length_b   1.000
_cell.length_c   1.000
_cell.angle_alpha   90.00
_cell.angle_beta   90.00
_cell.angle_gamma   90.00
#
_symmetry.space_group_name_H-M   'P 1'
#
loop_
_entity.id
_entity.type
_entity.pdbx_description
1 polymer ?
#
loop_
_entity_poly.entity_id
_entity_poly.type
_entity_poly.pdbx_seq_one_letter_code
_entity_poly.pdbx_strand_id
1 'polypeptide(L)'
;MESWRLPPRAVLLAAVLLLVTAEIGGASMSRYKLELARWARTGMLAHPAVHGLVGVRDVDEQALDEALFRFDTGLRLFHMHAEGMALVVLATTTVAATLARTTVTRRALIVLLTVGGVGYPLGYLIWSALIPSYGVERGKAIAEWLVWIPFGGATIVALLWLAALTAARMLRR
;
A
#
# COMPACT_ATOMS: atom_id res chain seq x y z
N MET A 1 -6.16 -3.89 -35.95
CA MET A 1 -6.30 -4.04 -34.47
C MET A 1 -5.06 -3.48 -33.80
N GLU A 2 -5.19 -2.63 -32.79
CA GLU A 2 -4.04 -2.26 -31.95
C GLU A 2 -3.53 -3.53 -31.26
N SER A 3 -2.28 -3.93 -31.51
CA SER A 3 -1.65 -5.06 -30.82
C SER A 3 -1.39 -4.67 -29.36
N TRP A 4 -1.86 -5.48 -28.42
CA TRP A 4 -1.61 -5.26 -26.99
C TRP A 4 -0.10 -5.26 -26.70
N ARG A 5 0.36 -4.21 -26.02
CA ARG A 5 1.77 -4.05 -25.64
C ARG A 5 1.97 -4.46 -24.19
N LEU A 6 3.01 -5.26 -23.95
CA LEU A 6 3.45 -5.59 -22.60
C LEU A 6 3.90 -4.32 -21.85
N PRO A 7 3.78 -4.32 -20.51
CA PRO A 7 4.33 -3.24 -19.72
C PRO A 7 5.87 -3.25 -19.79
N PRO A 8 6.53 -2.09 -19.56
CA PRO A 8 7.99 -2.05 -19.54
C PRO A 8 8.58 -3.01 -18.52
N ARG A 9 9.77 -3.56 -18.81
CA ARG A 9 10.44 -4.57 -17.95
C ARG A 9 10.61 -4.10 -16.50
N ALA A 10 10.91 -2.83 -16.27
CA ALA A 10 11.03 -2.27 -14.94
C ALA A 10 9.70 -2.32 -14.15
N VAL A 11 8.57 -2.11 -14.84
CA VAL A 11 7.23 -2.19 -14.26
C VAL A 11 6.88 -3.63 -13.93
N LEU A 12 7.18 -4.57 -14.85
CA LEU A 12 7.02 -6.00 -14.60
C LEU A 12 7.81 -6.43 -13.36
N LEU A 13 9.09 -6.04 -13.26
CA LEU A 13 9.92 -6.34 -12.10
C LEU A 13 9.32 -5.74 -10.82
N ALA A 14 8.91 -4.47 -10.84
CA ALA A 14 8.33 -3.81 -9.67
C ALA A 14 7.04 -4.49 -9.19
N ALA A 15 6.14 -4.86 -10.11
CA ALA A 15 4.92 -5.57 -9.78
C ALA A 15 5.19 -6.97 -9.24
N VAL A 16 6.13 -7.72 -9.83
CA VAL A 16 6.53 -9.04 -9.34
C VAL A 16 7.16 -8.94 -7.95
N LEU A 17 8.04 -7.97 -7.71
CA LEU A 17 8.63 -7.74 -6.39
C LEU A 17 7.58 -7.38 -5.35
N LEU A 18 6.62 -6.52 -5.71
CA LEU A 18 5.50 -6.18 -4.82
C LEU A 18 4.69 -7.42 -4.47
N LEU A 19 4.35 -8.25 -5.46
CA LEU A 19 3.63 -9.50 -5.25
C LEU A 19 4.40 -10.47 -4.35
N VAL A 20 5.68 -10.72 -4.64
CA VAL A 20 6.54 -11.57 -3.78
C VAL A 20 6.59 -11.04 -2.35
N THR A 21 6.71 -9.73 -2.17
CA THR A 21 6.73 -9.12 -0.82
C THR A 21 5.39 -9.31 -0.11
N ALA A 22 4.28 -9.18 -0.84
CA ALA A 22 2.95 -9.39 -0.29
C ALA A 22 2.74 -10.84 0.17
N GLU A 23 3.17 -11.82 -0.63
CA GLU A 23 3.09 -13.25 -0.32
C GLU A 23 3.96 -13.62 0.89
N ILE A 24 5.20 -13.11 0.91
CA ILE A 24 6.08 -13.26 2.08
C ILE A 24 5.45 -12.63 3.32
N GLY A 25 4.83 -11.46 3.19
CA GLY A 25 4.11 -10.78 4.26
C GLY A 25 2.94 -11.62 4.78
N GLY A 26 2.09 -12.13 3.87
CA GLY A 26 0.99 -13.03 4.18
C GLY A 26 1.43 -14.28 4.93
N ALA A 27 2.43 -14.97 4.39
CA ALA A 27 3.01 -16.16 5.01
C ALA A 27 3.62 -15.86 6.38
N SER A 28 4.30 -14.72 6.52
CA SER A 28 4.92 -14.29 7.78
C SER A 28 3.88 -14.01 8.86
N MET A 29 2.77 -13.36 8.52
CA MET A 29 1.66 -13.13 9.47
C MET A 29 1.06 -14.42 10.01
N SER A 30 0.98 -15.46 9.17
CA SER A 30 0.48 -16.78 9.60
C SER A 30 1.51 -17.51 10.46
N ARG A 31 2.75 -17.59 9.98
CA ARG A 31 3.84 -18.35 10.63
C ARG A 31 4.31 -17.73 11.95
N TYR A 32 4.40 -16.41 12.02
CA TYR A 32 5.01 -15.67 13.13
C TYR A 32 3.98 -14.84 13.91
N LYS A 33 2.71 -15.23 13.89
CA LYS A 33 1.61 -14.47 14.50
C LYS A 33 1.89 -14.11 15.97
N LEU A 34 2.35 -15.09 16.76
CA LEU A 34 2.61 -14.91 18.19
C LEU A 34 3.85 -14.04 18.43
N GLU A 35 4.90 -14.20 17.63
CA GLU A 35 6.13 -13.40 17.69
C GLU A 35 5.85 -11.94 17.36
N LEU A 36 5.09 -11.68 16.28
CA LEU A 36 4.70 -10.34 15.86
C LEU A 36 3.84 -9.64 16.93
N ALA A 37 2.87 -10.36 17.49
CA ALA A 37 2.02 -9.82 18.55
C ALA A 37 2.82 -9.51 19.82
N ARG A 38 3.75 -10.40 20.21
CA ARG A 38 4.66 -10.15 21.34
C ARG A 38 5.56 -8.95 21.08
N TRP A 39 6.19 -8.88 19.90
CA TRP A 39 7.05 -7.76 19.52
C TRP A 39 6.29 -6.42 19.59
N ALA A 40 5.10 -6.35 19.01
CA ALA A 40 4.27 -5.16 19.03
C ALA A 40 3.88 -4.78 20.47
N ARG A 41 3.39 -5.74 21.26
CA ARG A 41 2.98 -5.50 22.66
C ARG A 41 4.15 -5.05 23.53
N THR A 42 5.33 -5.65 23.38
CA THR A 42 6.54 -5.20 24.09
C THR A 42 6.89 -3.76 23.71
N GLY A 43 6.79 -3.40 22.44
CA GLY A 43 7.01 -2.01 21.99
C GLY A 43 5.99 -1.04 22.59
N MET A 44 4.70 -1.44 22.65
CA MET A 44 3.64 -0.62 23.25
C MET A 44 3.85 -0.40 24.75
N LEU A 45 4.19 -1.45 25.49
CA LEU A 45 4.48 -1.39 26.92
C LEU A 45 5.71 -0.52 27.23
N ALA A 46 6.67 -0.45 26.30
CA ALA A 46 7.82 0.44 26.42
C ALA A 46 7.47 1.94 26.20
N HIS A 47 6.28 2.25 25.67
CA HIS A 47 5.83 3.62 25.38
C HIS A 47 4.44 3.89 26.00
N PRO A 48 4.28 3.77 27.33
CA PRO A 48 2.96 3.84 27.98
C PRO A 48 2.21 5.16 27.72
N ALA A 49 2.91 6.28 27.71
CA ALA A 49 2.32 7.60 27.46
C ALA A 49 1.73 7.74 26.04
N VAL A 50 2.29 7.01 25.07
CA VAL A 50 1.81 7.03 23.67
C VAL A 50 0.51 6.26 23.53
N HIS A 51 0.34 5.20 24.31
CA HIS A 51 -0.84 4.33 24.30
C HIS A 51 -1.85 4.67 25.39
N GLY A 52 -1.62 5.75 26.14
CA GLY A 52 -2.52 6.20 27.20
C GLY A 52 -2.64 5.23 28.37
N LEU A 53 -1.58 4.45 28.64
CA LEU A 53 -1.59 3.48 29.75
C LEU A 53 -1.52 4.23 31.08
N VAL A 54 -2.45 3.93 31.98
CA VAL A 54 -2.64 4.61 33.27
C VAL A 54 -2.25 3.74 34.47
N GLY A 55 -1.80 2.50 34.24
CA GLY A 55 -1.41 1.55 35.28
C GLY A 55 -2.59 0.77 35.88
N VAL A 56 -3.80 0.93 35.32
CA VAL A 56 -4.99 0.18 35.72
C VAL A 56 -5.17 -0.96 34.73
N ARG A 57 -4.94 -2.20 35.19
CA ARG A 57 -4.85 -3.38 34.32
C ARG A 57 -5.99 -3.50 33.32
N ASP A 58 -7.24 -3.45 33.77
CA ASP A 58 -8.39 -3.70 32.88
C ASP A 58 -8.57 -2.58 31.84
N VAL A 59 -8.14 -1.35 32.15
CA VAL A 59 -8.15 -0.21 31.21
C VAL A 59 -6.99 -0.32 30.21
N ASP A 60 -5.79 -0.60 30.73
CA ASP A 60 -4.58 -0.71 29.92
C ASP A 60 -4.65 -1.91 28.96
N GLU A 61 -5.23 -3.04 29.39
CA GLU A 61 -5.45 -4.20 28.53
C GLU A 61 -6.36 -3.87 27.35
N GLN A 62 -7.46 -3.12 27.57
CA GLN A 62 -8.33 -2.69 26.48
C GLN A 62 -7.61 -1.77 25.48
N ALA A 63 -6.81 -0.82 25.98
CA ALA A 63 -6.03 0.07 25.12
C ALA A 63 -4.97 -0.68 24.30
N LEU A 64 -4.26 -1.63 24.93
CA LEU A 64 -3.27 -2.46 24.27
C LEU A 64 -3.89 -3.40 23.23
N ASP A 65 -5.04 -4.00 23.52
CA ASP A 65 -5.73 -4.90 22.60
C ASP A 65 -6.23 -4.17 21.35
N GLU A 66 -6.78 -2.96 21.50
CA GLU A 66 -7.14 -2.12 20.34
C GLU A 66 -5.90 -1.76 19.51
N ALA A 67 -4.81 -1.33 20.14
CA ALA A 67 -3.57 -1.00 19.44
C ALA A 67 -2.99 -2.23 18.71
N LEU A 68 -3.04 -3.40 19.33
CA LEU A 68 -2.60 -4.67 18.75
C LEU A 68 -3.49 -5.12 17.59
N PHE A 69 -4.80 -4.92 17.70
CA PHE A 69 -5.74 -5.17 16.61
C PHE A 69 -5.45 -4.27 15.41
N ARG A 70 -5.16 -2.98 15.62
CA ARG A 70 -4.78 -2.05 14.55
C ARG A 70 -3.45 -2.41 13.90
N PHE A 71 -2.48 -2.85 14.69
CA PHE A 71 -1.21 -3.39 14.21
C PHE A 71 -1.42 -4.57 13.25
N ASP A 72 -2.18 -5.60 13.66
CA ASP A 72 -2.50 -6.77 12.83
C ASP A 72 -3.28 -6.38 11.57
N THR A 73 -4.25 -5.48 11.73
CA THR A 73 -5.05 -4.95 10.61
C THR A 73 -4.16 -4.25 9.58
N GLY A 74 -3.17 -3.45 10.01
CA GLY A 74 -2.20 -2.81 9.12
C GLY A 74 -1.42 -3.82 8.29
N LEU A 75 -0.94 -4.93 8.88
CA LEU A 75 -0.23 -5.97 8.15
C LEU A 75 -1.14 -6.69 7.13
N ARG A 76 -2.39 -6.98 7.52
CA ARG A 76 -3.38 -7.60 6.60
C ARG A 76 -3.71 -6.68 5.42
N LEU A 77 -3.91 -5.40 5.70
CA LEU A 77 -4.18 -4.40 4.66
C LEU A 77 -2.97 -4.26 3.72
N PHE A 78 -1.74 -4.27 4.24
CA PHE A 78 -0.55 -4.31 3.40
C PHE A 78 -0.57 -5.50 2.45
N HIS A 79 -0.74 -6.72 2.97
CA HIS A 79 -0.78 -7.95 2.16
C HIS A 79 -1.83 -7.88 1.05
N MET A 80 -3.10 -7.63 1.40
CA MET A 80 -4.19 -7.58 0.41
C MET A 80 -4.00 -6.47 -0.64
N HIS A 81 -3.57 -5.27 -0.22
CA HIS A 81 -3.38 -4.17 -1.16
C HIS A 81 -2.13 -4.35 -2.02
N ALA A 82 -1.05 -4.91 -1.48
CA ALA A 82 0.16 -5.16 -2.27
C ALA A 82 -0.10 -6.20 -3.38
N GLU A 83 -0.82 -7.28 -3.07
CA GLU A 83 -1.25 -8.27 -4.08
C GLU A 83 -2.16 -7.63 -5.15
N GLY A 84 -3.23 -6.96 -4.71
CA GLY A 84 -4.16 -6.32 -5.63
C GLY A 84 -3.49 -5.26 -6.50
N MET A 85 -2.63 -4.43 -5.92
CA MET A 85 -1.96 -3.36 -6.65
C MET A 85 -0.91 -3.87 -7.63
N ALA A 86 -0.24 -5.00 -7.36
CA ALA A 86 0.65 -5.62 -8.34
C ALA A 86 -0.09 -5.92 -9.65
N LEU A 87 -1.31 -6.48 -9.56
CA LEU A 87 -2.15 -6.78 -10.71
C LEU A 87 -2.69 -5.50 -11.38
N VAL A 88 -3.15 -4.53 -10.59
CA VAL A 88 -3.63 -3.23 -11.10
C VAL A 88 -2.53 -2.51 -11.89
N VAL A 89 -1.31 -2.47 -11.36
CA VAL A 89 -0.16 -1.84 -12.04
C VAL A 89 0.12 -2.53 -13.36
N LEU A 90 0.17 -3.88 -13.39
CA LEU A 90 0.38 -4.62 -14.63
C LEU A 90 -0.69 -4.33 -15.68
N ALA A 91 -1.97 -4.43 -15.30
CA ALA A 91 -3.08 -4.21 -16.23
C ALA A 91 -3.09 -2.78 -16.76
N THR A 92 -3.05 -1.78 -15.87
CA THR A 92 -3.21 -0.37 -16.23
C THR A 92 -2.02 0.16 -17.02
N THR A 93 -0.80 -0.29 -16.73
CA THR A 93 0.39 0.11 -17.50
C THR A 93 0.44 -0.57 -18.87
N THR A 94 -0.11 -1.78 -19.02
CA THR A 94 -0.33 -2.43 -20.33
C THR A 94 -1.31 -1.61 -21.18
N VAL A 95 -2.43 -1.18 -20.59
CA VAL A 95 -3.40 -0.29 -21.26
C VAL A 95 -2.75 1.04 -21.64
N ALA A 96 -2.00 1.67 -20.74
CA ALA A 96 -1.31 2.92 -21.00
C ALA A 96 -0.25 2.77 -22.12
N ALA A 97 0.52 1.69 -22.11
CA ALA A 97 1.52 1.39 -23.13
C ALA A 97 0.89 1.22 -24.53
N THR A 98 -0.32 0.68 -24.58
CA THR A 98 -1.08 0.39 -25.79
C THR A 98 -1.81 1.63 -26.32
N LEU A 99 -2.52 2.37 -25.46
CA LEU A 99 -3.42 3.46 -25.86
C LEU A 99 -2.76 4.84 -25.91
N ALA A 100 -1.63 5.09 -25.24
CA ALA A 100 -0.97 6.39 -25.28
C ALA A 100 -0.14 6.56 -26.57
N ARG A 101 -0.53 7.53 -27.42
CA ARG A 101 0.15 7.80 -28.69
C ARG A 101 1.50 8.50 -28.50
N THR A 102 1.54 9.49 -27.63
CA THR A 102 2.77 10.28 -27.40
C THR A 102 3.67 9.57 -26.38
N THR A 103 4.98 9.69 -26.58
CA THR A 103 5.97 9.13 -25.66
C THR A 103 5.88 9.79 -24.27
N VAL A 104 5.56 11.08 -24.22
CA VAL A 104 5.44 11.84 -22.96
C VAL A 104 4.25 11.34 -22.13
N THR A 105 3.05 11.30 -22.71
CA THR A 105 1.85 10.80 -22.00
C THR A 105 2.02 9.36 -21.56
N ARG A 106 2.57 8.51 -22.43
CA ARG A 106 2.85 7.11 -22.09
C ARG A 106 3.78 6.98 -20.89
N ARG A 107 4.90 7.73 -20.88
CA ARG A 107 5.87 7.70 -19.78
C ARG A 107 5.26 8.24 -18.49
N ALA A 108 4.54 9.36 -18.55
CA ALA A 108 3.91 9.97 -17.39
C ALA A 108 2.90 9.02 -16.73
N LEU A 109 1.98 8.43 -17.52
CA LEU A 109 1.02 7.44 -17.03
C LEU A 109 1.72 6.23 -16.41
N ILE A 110 2.72 5.67 -17.08
CA ILE A 110 3.45 4.50 -16.58
C ILE A 110 4.14 4.82 -15.26
N VAL A 111 4.82 5.96 -15.16
CA VAL A 111 5.52 6.37 -13.93
C VAL A 111 4.52 6.57 -12.79
N LEU A 112 3.45 7.34 -13.01
CA LEU A 112 2.46 7.62 -11.96
C LEU A 112 1.77 6.34 -11.48
N LEU A 113 1.35 5.46 -12.40
CA LEU A 113 0.72 4.18 -12.06
C LEU A 113 1.68 3.26 -11.30
N THR A 114 2.94 3.18 -11.73
CA THR A 114 3.92 2.28 -11.10
C THR A 114 4.34 2.79 -9.73
N VAL A 115 4.76 4.06 -9.64
CA VAL A 115 5.24 4.66 -8.39
C VAL A 115 4.09 4.77 -7.40
N GLY A 116 2.93 5.27 -7.83
CA GLY A 116 1.75 5.35 -6.99
C GLY A 116 1.25 3.98 -6.54
N GLY A 117 1.13 3.03 -7.47
CA GLY A 117 0.57 1.72 -7.18
C GLY A 117 1.46 0.85 -6.30
N VAL A 118 2.78 0.91 -6.47
CA VAL A 118 3.75 0.20 -5.62
C VAL A 118 3.91 0.89 -4.27
N GLY A 119 3.92 2.23 -4.24
CA GLY A 119 4.12 2.99 -3.02
C GLY A 119 2.93 2.94 -2.06
N TYR A 120 1.70 2.98 -2.58
CA TYR A 120 0.49 3.08 -1.76
C TYR A 120 0.35 1.96 -0.70
N PRO A 121 0.51 0.67 -1.03
CA PRO A 121 0.41 -0.41 -0.03
C PRO A 121 1.44 -0.29 1.11
N LEU A 122 2.63 0.27 0.84
CA LEU A 122 3.68 0.42 1.85
C LEU A 122 3.25 1.30 3.04
N GLY A 123 2.25 2.17 2.84
CA GLY A 123 1.71 3.00 3.92
C GLY A 123 1.10 2.16 5.04
N TYR A 124 0.48 1.02 4.72
CA TYR A 124 -0.06 0.10 5.73
C TYR A 124 1.03 -0.61 6.52
N LEU A 125 2.11 -1.00 5.85
CA LEU A 125 3.27 -1.62 6.50
C LEU A 125 3.97 -0.63 7.43
N ILE A 126 4.18 0.60 6.96
CA ILE A 126 4.77 1.69 7.75
C ILE A 126 3.87 2.02 8.93
N TRP A 127 2.56 2.17 8.72
CA TRP A 127 1.62 2.44 9.81
C TRP A 127 1.68 1.35 10.88
N SER A 128 1.59 0.09 10.48
CA SER A 128 1.71 -1.05 11.40
C SER A 128 3.03 -1.00 12.19
N ALA A 129 4.15 -0.80 11.51
CA ALA A 129 5.47 -0.71 12.15
C ALA A 129 5.61 0.48 13.12
N LEU A 130 4.89 1.59 12.88
CA LEU A 130 4.94 2.78 13.72
C LEU A 130 4.05 2.66 14.97
N ILE A 131 2.98 1.86 14.94
CA ILE A 131 2.03 1.75 16.06
C ILE A 131 2.72 1.50 17.40
N PRO A 132 3.66 0.55 17.57
CA PRO A 132 4.26 0.27 18.87
C PRO A 132 4.94 1.49 19.52
N SER A 133 5.58 2.36 18.73
CA SER A 133 6.36 3.49 19.24
C SER A 133 5.65 4.85 19.15
N TYR A 134 4.76 5.03 18.17
CA TYR A 134 4.09 6.30 17.89
C TYR A 134 2.58 6.26 18.15
N GLY A 135 2.01 5.08 18.42
CA GLY A 135 0.58 4.92 18.63
C GLY A 135 -0.19 4.93 17.31
N VAL A 136 -1.48 4.62 17.41
CA VAL A 136 -2.36 4.41 16.26
C VAL A 136 -2.53 5.70 15.44
N GLU A 137 -2.95 6.78 16.09
CA GLU A 137 -3.33 8.01 15.40
C GLU A 137 -2.13 8.75 14.81
N ARG A 138 -1.04 8.90 15.56
CA ARG A 138 0.16 9.58 15.05
C ARG A 138 0.88 8.75 13.99
N GLY A 139 0.95 7.43 14.17
CA GLY A 139 1.45 6.53 13.13
C GLY A 139 0.64 6.65 11.84
N LYS A 140 -0.69 6.74 11.96
CA LYS A 140 -1.61 6.90 10.82
C LYS A 140 -1.36 8.23 10.11
N ALA A 141 -1.27 9.33 10.85
CA ALA A 141 -1.01 10.65 10.26
C ALA A 141 0.31 10.68 9.47
N ILE A 142 1.35 10.03 9.97
CA ILE A 142 2.64 9.91 9.26
C ILE A 142 2.46 9.12 7.96
N ALA A 143 1.80 7.96 8.01
CA ALA A 143 1.54 7.14 6.83
C ALA A 143 0.64 7.85 5.80
N GLU A 144 -0.36 8.61 6.26
CA GLU A 144 -1.24 9.43 5.42
C GLU A 144 -0.44 10.45 4.61
N TRP A 145 0.29 11.32 5.30
CA TRP A 145 0.96 12.44 4.66
C TRP A 145 2.17 12.04 3.82
N LEU A 146 2.94 11.04 4.28
CA LEU A 146 4.16 10.64 3.59
C LEU A 146 3.93 9.58 2.53
N VAL A 147 2.84 8.81 2.62
CA VAL A 147 2.65 7.64 1.76
C VAL A 147 1.28 7.63 1.07
N TRP A 148 0.17 7.49 1.82
CA TRP A 148 -1.12 7.27 1.18
C TRP A 148 -1.58 8.44 0.31
N ILE A 149 -1.44 9.68 0.77
CA ILE A 149 -1.82 10.88 -0.01
C ILE A 149 -0.98 11.00 -1.29
N PRO A 150 0.37 11.04 -1.24
CA PRO A 150 1.16 11.23 -2.46
C PRO A 150 1.04 10.06 -3.44
N PHE A 151 1.16 8.81 -2.97
CA PHE A 151 1.16 7.64 -3.86
C PHE A 151 -0.25 7.22 -4.28
N GLY A 152 -1.23 7.27 -3.36
CA GLY A 152 -2.63 7.04 -3.66
C GLY A 152 -3.19 8.13 -4.59
N GLY A 153 -2.87 9.40 -4.32
CA GLY A 153 -3.23 10.52 -5.18
C GLY A 153 -2.65 10.40 -6.59
N ALA A 154 -1.36 10.04 -6.72
CA ALA A 154 -0.72 9.80 -8.01
C ALA A 154 -1.43 8.68 -8.80
N THR A 155 -1.80 7.60 -8.12
CA THR A 155 -2.53 6.47 -8.72
C THR A 155 -3.91 6.91 -9.22
N ILE A 156 -4.68 7.61 -8.37
CA ILE A 156 -6.02 8.10 -8.72
C ILE A 156 -5.96 9.04 -9.93
N VAL A 157 -5.07 10.02 -9.91
CA VAL A 157 -4.90 10.97 -11.03
C VAL A 157 -4.54 10.22 -12.32
N ALA A 158 -3.64 9.25 -12.26
CA ALA A 158 -3.25 8.46 -13.42
C ALA A 158 -4.38 7.56 -13.95
N LEU A 159 -5.19 6.97 -13.06
CA LEU A 159 -6.35 6.17 -13.45
C LEU A 159 -7.44 7.02 -14.10
N LEU A 160 -7.74 8.19 -13.54
CA LEU A 160 -8.68 9.14 -14.13
C LEU A 160 -8.20 9.59 -15.52
N TRP A 161 -6.91 9.87 -15.67
CA TRP A 161 -6.33 10.21 -16.95
C TRP A 161 -6.39 9.04 -17.95
N LEU A 162 -6.08 7.82 -17.52
CA LEU A 162 -6.17 6.63 -18.35
C LEU A 162 -7.61 6.34 -18.81
N ALA A 163 -8.59 6.55 -17.93
CA ALA A 163 -10.01 6.43 -18.24
C ALA A 163 -10.43 7.45 -19.31
N ALA A 164 -10.06 8.72 -19.14
CA ALA A 164 -10.32 9.77 -20.12
C ALA A 164 -9.67 9.47 -21.48
N LEU A 165 -8.43 8.98 -21.48
CA LEU A 165 -7.73 8.56 -22.70
C LEU A 165 -8.47 7.42 -23.39
N THR A 166 -8.94 6.42 -22.63
CA THR A 166 -9.68 5.27 -23.15
C THR A 166 -11.00 5.72 -23.78
N ALA A 167 -11.78 6.56 -23.09
CA ALA A 167 -13.01 7.13 -23.62
C ALA A 167 -12.77 7.94 -24.90
N ALA A 168 -11.74 8.78 -24.92
CA ALA A 168 -11.37 9.55 -26.12
C ALA A 168 -10.97 8.65 -27.30
N ARG A 169 -10.39 7.47 -27.05
CA ARG A 169 -10.11 6.49 -28.11
C ARG A 169 -11.37 5.80 -28.61
N MET A 170 -12.35 5.56 -27.75
CA MET A 170 -13.63 4.98 -28.15
C MET A 170 -14.44 5.94 -29.02
N LEU A 171 -14.45 7.23 -28.70
CA LEU A 171 -15.19 8.26 -29.44
C LEU A 171 -14.55 8.64 -30.79
N ARG A 172 -13.27 8.31 -31.00
CA ARG A 172 -12.53 8.59 -32.25
C ARG A 172 -12.45 7.39 -33.19
N ARG A 173 -13.11 6.29 -32.84
CA ARG A 173 -13.32 5.13 -33.72
C ARG A 173 -14.64 5.32 -34.46
#